data_AF-D9WA39-F1
#
_entry.id   AF-D9WA39-F1
#
_cell.length_a   1.000
_cell.length_b   1.000
_cell.length_c   1.000
_cell.angle_alpha   90.00
_cell.angle_beta   90.00
_cell.angle_gamma   90.00
#
_symmetry.space_group_name_H-M   'P 1'
#
loop_
_entity.id
_entity.type
_entity.pdbx_description
1 polymer ?
#
loop_
_entity_poly.entity_id
_entity_poly.type
_entity_poly.pdbx_seq_one_letter_code
_entity_poly.pdbx_strand_id
1 'polypeptide(L)' 'MLHAWLVEDLPGGRVRVLTQETQIGQPAAELAGQTPNPMLNGHQAWLDGLVRAASWDA' A
#
# COMPACT_ATOMS: atom_id res chain seq x y z
N MET A 1 0.69 -2.25 15.57
CA MET A 1 0.77 -2.27 14.10
C MET A 1 1.48 -1.00 13.67
N LEU A 2 2.42 -1.12 12.72
CA LEU A 2 3.13 0.01 12.13
C LEU A 2 2.85 -0.03 10.63
N HIS A 3 2.32 1.06 10.07
CA HIS A 3 2.05 1.20 8.65
C HIS A 3 2.86 2.37 8.10
N ALA A 4 3.97 2.06 7.45
CA ALA A 4 4.90 3.02 6.91
C ALA A 4 4.58 3.34 5.43
N TRP A 5 4.81 4.60 5.07
CA TRP A 5 4.68 5.10 3.71
C TRP A 5 5.93 5.88 3.33
N LEU A 6 6.38 5.71 2.10
CA LEU A 6 7.44 6.48 1.48
C LEU A 6 6.91 7.03 0.15
N VAL A 7 6.96 8.35 0.01
CA VAL A 7 6.61 9.06 -1.22
C VAL A 7 7.85 9.79 -1.68
N GLU A 8 8.32 9.47 -2.89
CA GLU A 8 9.56 10.03 -3.43
C GLU A 8 9.39 10.44 -4.89
N ASP A 9 9.99 11.57 -5.25
CA ASP A 9 10.16 11.98 -6.64
C ASP A 9 11.26 11.14 -7.30
N LEU A 10 10.97 10.66 -8.50
CA LEU A 10 11.91 9.95 -9.36
C LEU A 10 12.16 10.75 -10.64
N PRO A 11 13.33 10.55 -11.30
CA PRO A 11 13.62 11.20 -12.58
C PRO A 11 12.54 10.95 -13.64
N GLY A 12 12.34 11.95 -14.52
CA GLY A 12 11.36 11.90 -15.59
C GLY A 12 9.93 12.26 -15.15
N GLY A 13 9.78 13.05 -14.08
CA GLY A 13 8.47 13.53 -13.61
C GLY A 13 7.58 12.42 -13.04
N ARG A 14 8.19 11.40 -12.42
CA ARG A 14 7.46 10.28 -11.82
C ARG A 14 7.48 10.40 -10.32
N VAL A 15 6.41 9.96 -9.67
CA VAL A 15 6.35 9.80 -8.22
C VAL A 15 6.24 8.32 -7.91
N ARG A 16 7.01 7.83 -6.94
CA ARG A 16 6.85 6.49 -6.38
C ARG A 16 6.19 6.59 -5.02
N VAL A 17 5.18 5.77 -4.82
CA VAL A 17 4.55 5.53 -3.52
C VAL A 17 4.83 4.10 -3.11
N LEU A 18 5.54 3.91 -2.00
CA LEU A 18 5.80 2.63 -1.37
C LEU A 18 5.08 2.60 -0.02
N THR A 19 4.37 1.50 0.26
CA THR A 19 3.74 1.27 1.55
C THR A 19 4.13 -0.10 2.08
N GLN A 20 4.36 -0.19 3.39
CA GLN A 20 4.66 -1.43 4.08
C GLN A 20 4.00 -1.43 5.46
N GLU A 21 3.45 -2.57 5.87
CA GLU A 21 2.81 -2.72 7.17
C GLU A 21 3.38 -3.92 7.93
N THR A 22 3.69 -3.71 9.21
CA THR A 22 4.07 -4.77 10.15
C THR A 22 2.93 -5.01 11.12
N GLN A 23 2.47 -6.26 11.13
CA GLN A 23 1.45 -6.77 12.03
C GLN A 23 2.02 -7.91 12.88
N ILE A 24 1.67 -7.94 14.17
CA ILE A 24 2.11 -8.96 15.12
C ILE A 24 0.87 -9.47 15.87
N GLY A 25 0.79 -10.79 16.05
CA GLY A 25 -0.27 -11.45 16.81
C GLY A 25 -0.98 -12.54 16.01
N GLN A 26 -1.82 -13.31 16.69
CA GLN A 26 -2.56 -14.42 16.07
C GLN A 26 -3.41 -13.99 14.86
N PRO A 27 -4.16 -12.86 14.90
CA PRO A 27 -4.90 -12.40 13.72
C PRO A 27 -4.00 -12.09 12.52
N ALA A 28 -2.77 -11.59 12.74
CA ALA A 28 -1.80 -11.34 11.69
C ALA A 28 -1.27 -12.64 11.07
N ALA A 29 -1.05 -13.67 11.89
CA ALA A 29 -0.66 -14.99 11.41
C ALA A 29 -1.79 -15.64 10.59
N GLU A 30 -3.04 -15.51 11.03
CA GLU A 30 -4.22 -15.97 10.29
C GLU A 30 -4.38 -15.25 8.95
N LEU A 31 -4.22 -13.92 8.93
CA LEU A 31 -4.24 -13.12 7.69
C LEU A 31 -3.12 -13.50 6.71
N ALA A 32 -1.91 -13.76 7.22
CA ALA A 32 -0.76 -14.13 6.40
C ALA A 32 -0.93 -15.47 5.66
N GLY A 33 -1.77 -16.38 6.18
CA GLY A 33 -2.09 -17.65 5.55
C GLY A 33 -3.16 -17.61 4.46
N GLN A 34 -3.86 -16.48 4.29
CA GLN A 34 -4.96 -16.37 3.32
C GLN A 34 -4.46 -16.20 1.89
N THR A 35 -5.11 -16.88 0.94
CA THR A 35 -4.85 -16.77 -0.50
C THR A 35 -6.17 -16.58 -1.26
N PRO A 36 -6.35 -15.49 -2.03
CA PRO A 36 -5.39 -14.41 -2.26
C PRO A 36 -5.13 -13.58 -1.00
N ASN A 37 -3.93 -13.00 -0.87
CA ASN A 37 -3.53 -12.26 0.33
C ASN A 37 -4.38 -10.97 0.49
N PRO A 38 -5.21 -10.85 1.54
CA PRO A 38 -6.11 -9.71 1.70
C PRO A 38 -5.38 -8.40 1.99
N MET A 39 -4.25 -8.43 2.71
CA MET A 39 -3.46 -7.23 3.01
C MET A 39 -2.83 -6.66 1.73
N LEU A 40 -2.27 -7.53 0.89
CA LEU A 40 -1.71 -7.14 -0.40
C LEU A 40 -2.78 -6.46 -1.28
N ASN A 41 -3.95 -7.09 -1.40
CA ASN A 41 -5.04 -6.57 -2.23
C ASN A 41 -5.59 -5.25 -1.67
N GLY A 42 -5.72 -5.13 -0.34
CA GLY A 42 -6.17 -3.91 0.32
C GLY A 42 -5.20 -2.75 0.13
N HIS A 43 -3.90 -2.99 0.32
CA HIS A 43 -2.85 -1.98 0.08
C HIS A 43 -2.79 -1.56 -1.38
N GLN A 44 -2.95 -2.50 -2.34
CA GLN A 44 -3.00 -2.16 -3.76
C GLN A 44 -4.21 -1.28 -4.09
N ALA A 45 -5.40 -1.63 -3.57
CA ALA A 45 -6.59 -0.82 -3.78
C ALA A 45 -6.42 0.60 -3.21
N TRP A 46 -5.71 0.74 -2.08
CA TRP A 46 -5.37 2.05 -1.53
C TRP A 46 -4.43 2.82 -2.47
N LEU A 47 -3.35 2.22 -2.95
CA LEU A 47 -2.43 2.86 -3.90
C LEU A 47 -3.17 3.32 -5.17
N ASP A 48 -4.00 2.46 -5.75
CA ASP A 48 -4.78 2.78 -6.95
C ASP A 48 -5.78 3.92 -6.68
N GLY A 49 -6.41 3.93 -5.51
CA GLY A 49 -7.30 5.01 -5.07
C GLY A 49 -6.55 6.34 -4.92
N LEU A 50 -5.39 6.31 -4.26
CA LEU A 50 -4.56 7.49 -4.05
C LEU A 50 -4.08 8.09 -5.37
N VAL A 51 -3.57 7.27 -6.29
CA VAL A 51 -3.12 7.72 -7.61
C VAL A 51 -4.27 8.34 -8.39
N ARG A 52 -5.45 7.70 -8.41
CA ARG A 52 -6.64 8.25 -9.09
C ARG A 52 -7.06 9.59 -8.50
N ALA A 53 -7.09 9.72 -7.18
CA ALA A 53 -7.47 10.96 -6.51
C ALA A 53 -6.48 12.10 -6.79
N ALA A 54 -5.17 11.80 -6.78
CA ALA A 54 -4.14 12.80 -7.05
C ALA A 54 -4.06 13.20 -8.53
N SER A 55 -4.55 12.36 -9.45
CA SER A 55 -4.53 12.61 -10.88
C SER A 55 -5.77 13.35 -11.40
N TRP A 56 -6.75 13.64 -10.55
CA TRP A 56 -8.06 14.17 -10.97
C TRP A 56 -8.09 15.69 -11.27
N ASP A 57 -7.01 16.45 -10.99
CA ASP A 57 -6.91 17.88 -11.30
C ASP A 57 -5.61 18.26 -12.05
N ALA A 58 -5.14 17.39 -12.95
CA ALA A 58 -4.04 17.65 -13.89
C ALA A 58 -4.49 17.54 -15.36
#